data_AF-A0A966K702-F1
#
_entry.id   AF-A0A966K702-F1
#
_cell.length_a   1.000
_cell.length_b   1.000
_cell.length_c   1.000
_cell.angle_alpha   90.00
_cell.angle_beta   90.00
_cell.angle_gamma   90.00
#
_symmetry.space_group_name_H-M   'P 1'
#
loop_
_entity.id
_entity.type
_entity.pdbx_description
1 polymer ?
#
loop_
_entity_poly.entity_id
_entity_poly.type
_entity_poly.pdbx_seq_one_letter_code
_entity_poly.pdbx_strand_id
1 'polypeptide(L)'
;MNTIKKIYLVWILLVFSSAASANSIVDLRNQTTINQERLIAEVISADYILLGELHDNPHHHEARGRLIAAIASKKYAAVVLVGPSRLQWNRITKKVS
;
A
#
# COMPACT_ATOMS: atom_id res chain seq x y z
N MET A 1 32.39 -17.55 -34.07
CA MET A 1 31.87 -17.35 -32.70
C MET A 1 30.53 -16.60 -32.77
N ASN A 2 29.45 -17.21 -32.27
CA ASN A 2 28.47 -16.55 -31.39
C ASN A 2 27.07 -16.11 -31.88
N THR A 3 26.48 -16.70 -32.93
CA THR A 3 25.01 -16.53 -33.14
C THR A 3 24.21 -17.21 -32.03
N ILE A 4 24.62 -18.43 -31.65
CA ILE A 4 24.03 -19.18 -30.54
C ILE A 4 24.25 -18.45 -29.21
N LYS A 5 25.46 -17.92 -28.95
CA LYS A 5 25.75 -17.11 -27.74
C LYS A 5 24.92 -15.81 -27.68
N LYS A 6 24.62 -15.16 -28.82
CA LYS A 6 23.75 -13.98 -28.87
C LYS A 6 22.30 -14.30 -28.47
N ILE A 7 21.78 -15.47 -28.88
CA ILE A 7 20.43 -15.92 -28.49
C ILE A 7 20.37 -16.19 -26.99
N TYR A 8 21.35 -16.92 -26.42
CA TYR A 8 21.39 -17.13 -24.96
C TYR A 8 21.51 -15.82 -24.18
N LEU A 9 22.25 -14.83 -24.70
CA LEU A 9 22.38 -13.52 -24.07
C LEU A 9 21.05 -12.75 -24.05
N VAL A 10 20.27 -12.81 -25.14
CA VAL A 10 18.93 -12.19 -25.22
C VAL A 10 17.96 -12.84 -24.23
N TRP A 11 17.98 -14.18 -24.14
CA TRP A 11 17.14 -14.92 -23.18
C TRP A 11 17.53 -14.62 -21.72
N ILE A 12 18.83 -14.47 -21.42
CA ILE A 12 19.30 -14.05 -20.10
C ILE A 12 18.83 -12.63 -19.76
N LEU A 13 18.91 -11.67 -20.68
CA LEU A 13 18.43 -10.30 -20.44
C LEU A 13 16.91 -10.21 -20.21
N LEU A 14 16.13 -11.10 -20.85
CA LEU A 14 14.68 -11.10 -20.74
C LEU A 14 14.19 -11.67 -19.40
N VAL A 15 14.92 -12.65 -18.83
CA VAL A 15 14.63 -13.24 -17.51
C VAL A 15 14.97 -12.29 -16.35
N PHE A 16 15.94 -11.38 -16.53
CA PHE A 16 16.34 -10.41 -15.50
C PHE A 16 15.43 -9.17 -15.38
N SER A 17 14.50 -8.95 -16.30
CA SER A 17 13.63 -7.75 -16.28
C SER A 17 12.43 -7.84 -15.33
N SER A 18 12.28 -8.96 -14.62
CA SER A 18 11.28 -9.12 -13.55
C SER A 18 11.76 -8.50 -12.23
N ALA A 19 12.27 -7.27 -12.27
CA ALA A 19 12.44 -6.50 -11.05
C ALA A 19 11.03 -6.13 -10.55
N ALA A 20 10.58 -6.79 -9.48
CA ALA A 20 9.34 -6.43 -8.81
C ALA A 20 9.36 -4.92 -8.54
N SER A 21 8.47 -4.18 -9.19
CA SER A 21 8.31 -2.75 -8.92
C SER A 21 7.83 -2.63 -7.48
N ALA A 22 8.75 -2.32 -6.57
CA ALA A 22 8.38 -1.95 -5.22
C ALA A 22 7.60 -0.65 -5.33
N ASN A 23 6.30 -0.67 -5.00
CA ASN A 23 5.50 0.54 -4.93
C ASN A 23 6.20 1.54 -3.99
N SER A 24 6.70 2.65 -4.55
CA SER A 24 7.34 3.69 -3.77
C SER A 24 6.28 4.47 -2.97
N ILE A 25 6.60 4.78 -1.72
CA ILE A 25 5.79 5.69 -0.90
C ILE A 25 6.41 7.07 -1.05
N VAL A 26 5.62 8.06 -1.46
CA VAL A 26 6.10 9.42 -1.70
C VAL A 26 5.48 10.35 -0.68
N ASP A 27 6.31 11.07 0.06
CA ASP A 27 5.89 12.23 0.82
C ASP A 27 5.68 13.41 -0.14
N LEU A 28 4.42 13.78 -0.35
CA LEU A 28 4.04 14.85 -1.27
C LEU A 28 4.46 16.24 -0.79
N ARG A 29 4.72 16.44 0.51
CA ARG A 29 5.15 17.74 1.06
C ARG A 29 6.56 18.08 0.60
N ASN A 30 7.44 17.09 0.70
CA ASN A 30 8.86 17.22 0.41
C ASN A 30 9.25 16.66 -0.97
N GLN A 31 8.31 15.99 -1.65
CA GLN A 31 8.53 15.28 -2.92
C GLN A 31 9.63 14.22 -2.83
N THR A 32 9.71 13.55 -1.69
CA THR A 32 10.73 12.54 -1.40
C THR A 32 10.11 11.15 -1.30
N THR A 33 10.85 10.14 -1.75
CA THR A 33 10.49 8.76 -1.48
C THR A 33 10.84 8.44 -0.02
N ILE A 34 9.88 7.90 0.72
CA ILE A 34 10.05 7.42 2.08
C ILE A 34 9.82 5.91 2.14
N ASN A 35 10.32 5.27 3.20
CA ASN A 35 10.05 3.86 3.46
C ASN A 35 8.82 3.68 4.35
N GLN A 36 8.42 2.42 4.54
CA GLN A 36 7.23 2.08 5.30
C GLN A 36 7.38 2.43 6.79
N GLU A 37 8.57 2.27 7.36
CA GLU A 37 8.86 2.58 8.76
C GLU A 37 8.66 4.06 9.05
N ARG A 38 9.13 4.93 8.15
CA ARG A 38 8.93 6.38 8.26
C ARG A 38 7.46 6.75 8.15
N LEU A 39 6.73 6.16 7.20
CA LEU A 39 5.29 6.38 7.06
C LEU A 39 4.55 6.00 8.36
N ILE A 40 4.84 4.83 8.92
CA ILE A 40 4.20 4.35 10.15
C ILE A 40 4.46 5.32 11.32
N ALA A 41 5.70 5.77 11.49
CA ALA A 41 6.07 6.70 12.54
C ALA A 41 5.28 8.02 12.44
N GLU A 42 5.14 8.58 11.25
CA GLU A 42 4.39 9.83 11.06
C GLU A 42 2.88 9.64 11.25
N VAL A 43 2.33 8.55 10.72
CA VAL A 43 0.89 8.25 10.79
C VAL A 43 0.45 7.98 12.23
N ILE A 44 1.26 7.27 13.03
CA ILE A 44 0.99 7.01 14.44
C ILE A 44 0.99 8.30 15.26
N SER A 45 1.70 9.35 14.85
CA SER A 45 1.67 10.64 15.54
C SER A 45 0.45 11.51 15.18
N ALA A 46 -0.28 11.20 14.11
CA ALA A 46 -1.44 11.99 13.68
C ALA A 46 -2.69 11.70 14.53
N ASP A 47 -3.50 12.73 14.79
CA ASP A 47 -4.82 12.60 15.44
C ASP A 47 -5.85 11.92 14.54
N TYR A 48 -5.80 12.24 13.24
CA TYR A 48 -6.69 11.72 12.22
C TYR A 48 -5.89 11.23 11.02
N ILE A 49 -6.30 10.08 10.48
CA ILE A 49 -5.67 9.44 9.32
C ILE A 49 -6.75 9.19 8.28
N LEU A 50 -6.52 9.70 7.07
CA LEU A 50 -7.39 9.47 5.91
C LEU A 50 -6.71 8.48 4.97
N LEU A 51 -7.31 7.31 4.78
CA LEU A 51 -6.79 6.28 3.89
C LEU A 51 -7.64 6.18 2.63
N GLY A 52 -7.11 6.64 1.49
CA GLY A 52 -7.74 6.49 0.18
C GLY A 52 -7.49 5.10 -0.42
N GLU A 53 -8.38 4.67 -1.32
CA GLU A 53 -8.13 3.55 -2.22
C GLU A 53 -8.85 3.79 -3.55
N LEU A 54 -8.35 3.18 -4.61
CA LEU A 54 -9.11 3.05 -5.85
C LEU A 54 -9.97 1.79 -5.68
N HIS A 55 -11.29 1.96 -5.78
CA HIS A 55 -12.21 0.84 -5.70
C HIS A 55 -11.93 -0.14 -6.83
N ASP A 56 -12.19 -1.42 -6.58
CA ASP A 56 -11.95 -2.51 -7.52
C ASP A 56 -10.48 -2.69 -7.96
N ASN A 57 -9.53 -2.09 -7.25
CA ASN A 57 -8.11 -2.34 -7.45
C ASN A 57 -7.54 -3.24 -6.33
N PRO A 58 -7.24 -4.53 -6.60
CA PRO A 58 -6.78 -5.47 -5.58
C PRO A 58 -5.47 -5.04 -4.90
N HIS A 59 -4.59 -4.34 -5.60
CA HIS A 59 -3.34 -3.84 -5.03
C HIS A 59 -3.59 -2.72 -4.01
N HIS A 60 -4.60 -1.88 -4.25
CA HIS A 60 -4.95 -0.81 -3.30
C HIS A 60 -5.63 -1.41 -2.05
N HIS A 61 -6.51 -2.39 -2.22
CA HIS A 61 -7.12 -3.13 -1.11
C HIS A 61 -6.06 -3.78 -0.22
N GLU A 62 -5.06 -4.42 -0.84
CA GLU A 62 -3.96 -5.06 -0.14
C GLU A 62 -3.06 -4.04 0.59
N ALA A 63 -2.66 -2.97 -0.08
CA ALA A 63 -1.82 -1.93 0.50
C ALA A 63 -2.50 -1.26 1.72
N ARG A 64 -3.80 -0.97 1.62
CA ARG A 64 -4.59 -0.45 2.74
C ARG A 64 -4.61 -1.43 3.91
N GLY A 65 -4.87 -2.71 3.64
CA GLY A 65 -4.87 -3.76 4.67
C GLY A 65 -3.54 -3.86 5.41
N ARG A 66 -2.41 -3.84 4.67
CA ARG A 66 -1.06 -3.85 5.25
C ARG A 66 -0.81 -2.63 6.14
N LEU A 67 -1.19 -1.43 5.71
CA LEU A 67 -0.99 -0.22 6.51
C LEU A 67 -1.84 -0.23 7.79
N ILE A 68 -3.11 -0.65 7.70
CA ILE A 68 -3.99 -0.79 8.88
C ILE A 68 -3.38 -1.77 9.89
N ALA A 69 -2.88 -2.93 9.42
CA ALA A 69 -2.22 -3.90 10.28
C ALA A 69 -0.96 -3.33 10.95
N ALA A 70 -0.15 -2.58 10.21
CA ALA A 70 1.10 -1.99 10.71
C ALA A 70 0.88 -0.93 11.79
N ILE A 71 -0.24 -0.20 11.75
CA ILE A 71 -0.55 0.86 12.71
C ILE A 71 -1.50 0.41 13.84
N ALA A 72 -1.91 -0.86 13.84
CA ALA A 72 -2.90 -1.40 14.78
C ALA A 72 -2.45 -1.40 16.25
N SER A 73 -1.15 -1.21 16.52
CA SER A 73 -0.61 -1.04 17.87
C SER A 73 -1.10 0.25 18.54
N LYS A 74 -1.46 1.27 17.76
CA LYS A 74 -2.12 2.48 18.25
C LYS A 74 -3.61 2.22 18.40
N LYS A 75 -4.18 2.56 19.57
CA LYS A 75 -5.63 2.54 19.77
C LYS A 75 -6.26 3.73 19.08
N TYR A 76 -7.09 3.47 18.06
CA TYR A 76 -7.93 4.49 17.42
C TYR A 76 -9.31 4.50 18.08
N ALA A 77 -9.85 5.70 18.33
CA ALA A 77 -11.18 5.84 18.90
C ALA A 77 -12.28 5.33 17.95
N ALA A 78 -12.07 5.46 16.63
CA ALA A 78 -12.96 4.97 15.60
C ALA A 78 -12.21 4.67 14.29
N VAL A 79 -12.73 3.73 13.51
CA VAL A 79 -12.32 3.48 12.12
C VAL A 79 -13.58 3.58 11.27
N VAL A 80 -13.60 4.51 10.31
CA VAL A 80 -14.76 4.75 9.43
C VAL A 80 -14.41 4.29 8.03
N LEU A 81 -15.24 3.41 7.48
CA LEU A 81 -15.12 2.90 6.12
C LEU A 81 -16.26 3.48 5.28
N VAL A 82 -15.92 4.13 4.16
CA VAL A 82 -16.90 4.60 3.19
C VAL A 82 -17.09 3.50 2.16
N GLY A 83 -18.24 2.82 2.21
CA GLY A 83 -18.67 1.85 1.20
C GLY A 83 -19.83 2.38 0.35
N PRO A 84 -20.29 1.62 -0.67
CA PRO A 84 -21.40 2.01 -1.56
C PRO A 84 -22.78 2.10 -0.87
N SER A 85 -22.83 2.08 0.46
CA SER A 85 -24.03 2.32 1.25
C SER A 85 -24.45 3.77 1.14
N ARG A 86 -25.49 4.01 0.33
CA ARG A 86 -26.49 5.05 0.54
C ARG A 86 -26.58 5.39 2.04
N LEU A 87 -26.26 6.64 2.37
CA LEU A 87 -26.29 7.23 3.71
C LEU A 87 -27.39 6.64 4.61
N GLN A 88 -27.06 5.60 5.38
CA GLN A 88 -27.83 5.18 6.54
C GLN A 88 -26.83 4.97 7.67
N TRP A 89 -26.70 6.02 8.48
CA TRP A 89 -25.87 6.09 9.67
C TRP A 89 -26.42 5.17 10.76
N ASN A 90 -26.16 3.86 10.67
CA ASN A 90 -26.30 2.96 11.81
C ASN A 90 -24.94 2.32 12.14
N ARG A 91 -24.30 2.95 13.13
CA ARG A 91 -23.24 2.48 14.05
C ARG A 91 -22.73 1.05 13.78
N ILE A 92 -21.55 0.95 13.16
CA ILE A 92 -20.82 -0.31 13.03
C ILE A 92 -19.67 -0.33 14.04
N THR A 93 -19.88 -0.95 15.20
CA THR A 93 -18.78 -1.42 16.05
C THR A 93 -18.37 -2.81 15.57
N LYS A 94 -17.34 -2.92 14.72
CA LYS A 94 -16.76 -4.22 14.40
C LYS A 94 -15.78 -4.60 15.51
N LYS A 95 -16.19 -5.53 16.37
CA LYS A 95 -15.37 -6.13 17.42
C LYS A 95 -14.28 -6.96 16.75
N VAL A 96 -13.01 -6.60 16.96
CA VAL A 96 -11.87 -7.42 16.55
C VAL A 96 -11.76 -8.54 17.60
N SER A 97 -11.92 -9.79 17.16
CA SER A 97 -11.63 -10.99 17.93
C SER A 97 -10.21 -11.46 17.66
#